data_AF-A0A818YX53-F1
#
_entry.id   AF-A0A818YX53-F1
#
_cell.length_a   1.000
_cell.length_b   1.000
_cell.length_c   1.000
_cell.angle_alpha   90.00
_cell.angle_beta   90.00
_cell.angle_gamma   90.00
#
_symmetry.space_group_name_H-M   'P 1'
#
loop_
_entity.id
_entity.type
_entity.pdbx_description
1 polymer ?
#
loop_
_entity_poly.entity_id
_entity_poly.type
_entity_poly.pdbx_seq_one_letter_code
_entity_poly.pdbx_strand_id
1 'polypeptide(L)'
;MFLDRLRQAGPSTAAAAEVYEKENADLFRYEQGTILGQITRAEIGFNFFLSACGSVLYLAGSILFIPCFENYVVIGLCLVISASSVMVAAQSWKVYRAGCTSLTDQLDHRFHFVNLFNDISCLLMDIFSGLGGAFFIVGTNFFLPQYYTNSPFGNNRPAGLCLCGSVFFTLSGVVVNYRHYYLVKPRDQDSHTV
;
A
#
# COMPACT_ATOMS: atom_id res chain seq x y z
N MET A 1 0.45 5.25 -21.82
CA MET A 1 1.85 5.75 -21.63
C MET A 1 2.81 4.69 -21.09
N PHE A 2 2.69 4.18 -19.86
CA PHE A 2 3.57 3.07 -19.36
C PHE A 2 3.42 1.78 -20.19
N LEU A 3 2.18 1.42 -20.54
CA LEU A 3 1.88 0.27 -21.41
C LEU A 3 2.38 0.44 -22.86
N ASP A 4 2.50 1.68 -23.35
CA ASP A 4 3.03 1.95 -24.70
C ASP A 4 4.55 1.83 -24.74
N ARG A 5 5.25 2.23 -23.67
CA ARG A 5 6.70 2.02 -23.51
C ARG A 5 7.04 0.53 -23.36
N LEU A 6 6.24 -0.23 -22.62
CA LEU A 6 6.37 -1.70 -22.55
C LEU A 6 6.14 -2.39 -23.90
N ARG A 7 5.30 -1.80 -24.76
CA ARG A 7 5.03 -2.31 -26.10
C ARG A 7 6.15 -2.02 -27.10
N GLN A 8 6.91 -0.94 -26.88
CA GLN A 8 8.04 -0.53 -27.73
C GLN A 8 9.39 -1.18 -27.33
N ALA A 9 9.56 -1.62 -26.08
CA ALA A 9 10.83 -2.14 -25.57
C ALA A 9 11.24 -3.55 -26.09
N GLY A 10 10.38 -4.25 -26.83
CA GLY A 10 10.63 -5.64 -27.21
C GLY A 10 10.60 -6.60 -26.00
N PRO A 11 10.57 -7.93 -26.23
CA PRO A 11 10.29 -8.95 -25.20
C PRO A 11 11.45 -9.24 -24.23
N SER A 12 12.40 -8.31 -24.07
CA SER A 12 13.46 -8.44 -23.08
C SER A 12 12.94 -7.97 -21.73
N THR A 13 12.54 -8.91 -20.87
CA THR A 13 12.21 -8.64 -19.46
C THR A 13 13.30 -7.85 -18.72
N ALA A 14 14.57 -7.96 -19.18
CA ALA A 14 15.69 -7.20 -18.67
C ALA A 14 15.58 -5.69 -18.97
N ALA A 15 15.12 -5.29 -20.16
CA ALA A 15 15.00 -3.87 -20.51
C ALA A 15 13.90 -3.16 -19.69
N ALA A 16 12.78 -3.83 -19.44
CA ALA A 16 11.73 -3.30 -18.58
C ALA A 16 12.18 -3.19 -17.11
N ALA A 17 12.96 -4.16 -16.63
CA ALA A 17 13.54 -4.12 -15.28
C ALA A 17 14.54 -2.97 -15.13
N GLU A 18 15.39 -2.74 -16.13
CA GLU A 18 16.36 -1.64 -16.12
C GLU A 18 15.69 -0.26 -16.12
N VAL A 19 14.64 -0.08 -16.94
CA VAL A 19 13.85 1.17 -16.94
C VAL A 19 13.19 1.40 -15.58
N TYR A 20 12.56 0.36 -15.02
CA TYR A 20 11.95 0.44 -13.69
C TYR A 20 12.98 0.78 -12.61
N GLU A 21 14.17 0.17 -12.67
CA GLU A 21 15.26 0.41 -11.74
C GLU A 21 15.80 1.84 -11.84
N LYS A 22 15.91 2.37 -13.06
CA LYS A 22 16.33 3.76 -13.30
C LYS A 22 15.29 4.78 -12.83
N GLU A 23 14.00 4.49 -13.01
CA GLU A 23 12.89 5.32 -12.52
C GLU A 23 12.78 5.30 -10.99
N ASN A 24 13.21 4.20 -10.37
CA ASN A 24 13.14 3.97 -8.92
C ASN A 24 14.54 3.87 -8.31
N ALA A 25 15.55 4.52 -8.90
CA ALA A 25 16.93 4.43 -8.43
C ALA A 25 17.07 4.85 -6.96
N ASP A 26 16.23 5.80 -6.54
CA ASP A 26 16.15 6.29 -5.16
C ASP A 26 15.69 5.20 -4.16
N LEU A 27 14.98 4.17 -4.64
CA LEU A 27 14.55 3.01 -3.86
C LEU A 27 15.60 1.89 -3.81
N PHE A 28 16.52 1.84 -4.77
CA PHE A 28 17.53 0.78 -4.92
C PHE A 28 18.90 1.28 -4.46
N ARG A 29 19.10 1.23 -3.13
CA ARG A 29 20.31 1.72 -2.43
C ARG A 29 21.61 0.98 -2.77
N TYR A 30 21.55 -0.27 -3.22
CA TYR A 30 22.72 -1.11 -3.44
C TYR A 30 22.77 -1.66 -4.86
N GLU A 31 23.99 -1.80 -5.38
CA GLU A 31 24.24 -2.44 -6.67
C GLU A 31 23.58 -3.82 -6.76
N GLN A 32 23.09 -4.13 -7.96
CA GLN A 32 22.32 -5.34 -8.24
C GLN A 32 23.08 -6.64 -7.98
N GLY A 33 24.40 -6.61 -8.11
CA GLY A 33 25.27 -7.75 -7.86
C GLY A 33 25.50 -8.07 -6.38
N THR A 34 25.11 -7.19 -5.45
CA THR A 34 25.34 -7.40 -4.01
C THR A 34 24.20 -8.16 -3.35
N ILE A 35 24.52 -9.02 -2.36
CA ILE A 35 23.52 -9.75 -1.56
C ILE A 35 22.52 -8.77 -0.93
N LEU A 36 23.01 -7.65 -0.42
CA LEU A 36 22.19 -6.63 0.24
C LEU A 36 21.25 -5.91 -0.73
N GLY A 37 21.68 -5.71 -1.98
CA GLY A 37 20.82 -5.22 -3.05
C GLY A 37 19.72 -6.21 -3.41
N GLN A 38 20.03 -7.50 -3.48
CA GLN A 38 19.02 -8.53 -3.77
C GLN A 38 17.97 -8.59 -2.65
N ILE A 39 18.38 -8.51 -1.38
CA ILE A 39 17.47 -8.48 -0.23
C ILE A 39 16.55 -7.25 -0.30
N THR A 40 17.10 -6.05 -0.53
CA THR A 40 16.30 -4.82 -0.62
C THR A 40 15.23 -4.90 -1.73
N ARG A 41 15.58 -5.48 -2.88
CA ARG A 41 14.64 -5.70 -4.00
C ARG A 41 13.55 -6.71 -3.64
N ALA A 42 13.93 -7.84 -3.04
CA ALA A 42 13.00 -8.86 -2.58
C ALA A 42 12.02 -8.29 -1.54
N GLU A 43 12.51 -7.41 -0.66
CA GLU A 43 11.69 -6.75 0.36
C GLU A 43 10.63 -5.81 -0.24
N ILE A 44 10.98 -5.02 -1.26
CA ILE A 44 10.01 -4.18 -2.00
C ILE A 44 8.96 -5.06 -2.67
N GLY A 45 9.39 -6.11 -3.36
CA GLY A 45 8.50 -7.06 -4.03
C GLY A 45 7.56 -7.77 -3.05
N PHE A 46 8.07 -8.18 -1.89
CA PHE A 46 7.29 -8.83 -0.84
C PHE A 46 6.23 -7.89 -0.24
N ASN A 47 6.56 -6.63 0.02
CA ASN A 47 5.58 -5.64 0.47
C ASN A 47 4.47 -5.39 -0.54
N PHE A 48 4.82 -5.30 -1.83
CA PHE A 48 3.85 -5.18 -2.90
C PHE A 48 2.95 -6.42 -2.96
N PHE A 49 3.53 -7.62 -2.87
CA PHE A 49 2.80 -8.87 -2.84
C PHE A 49 1.82 -8.96 -1.65
N LEU A 50 2.27 -8.60 -0.44
CA LEU A 50 1.40 -8.55 0.74
C LEU A 50 0.25 -7.56 0.56
N SER A 51 0.52 -6.38 -0.01
CA SER A 51 -0.51 -5.36 -0.28
C SER A 51 -1.54 -5.85 -1.29
N ALA A 52 -1.10 -6.51 -2.36
CA ALA A 52 -1.96 -7.11 -3.37
C ALA A 52 -2.80 -8.26 -2.79
N CYS A 53 -2.17 -9.17 -2.03
CA CYS A 53 -2.85 -10.28 -1.36
C CYS A 53 -3.91 -9.76 -0.36
N GLY A 54 -3.55 -8.77 0.46
CA GLY A 54 -4.50 -8.11 1.35
C GLY A 54 -5.68 -7.50 0.59
N SER A 55 -5.44 -6.84 -0.54
CA SER A 55 -6.51 -6.25 -1.37
C SER A 55 -7.45 -7.29 -1.97
N VAL A 56 -6.90 -8.41 -2.46
CA VAL A 56 -7.71 -9.53 -2.99
C VAL A 56 -8.55 -10.17 -1.88
N LEU A 57 -7.95 -10.43 -0.71
CA LEU A 57 -8.68 -10.98 0.44
C LEU A 57 -9.76 -10.03 0.94
N TYR A 58 -9.48 -8.73 0.96
CA TYR A 58 -10.45 -7.70 1.33
C TYR A 58 -11.64 -7.68 0.37
N LEU A 59 -11.38 -7.72 -0.95
CA LEU A 59 -12.42 -7.79 -1.96
C LEU A 59 -13.26 -9.07 -1.83
N ALA A 60 -12.61 -10.23 -1.66
CA ALA A 60 -13.29 -11.51 -1.46
C ALA A 60 -14.18 -11.48 -0.20
N GLY A 61 -13.67 -10.98 0.91
CA GLY A 61 -14.44 -10.79 2.14
C GLY A 61 -15.61 -9.82 1.97
N SER A 62 -15.40 -8.73 1.22
CA SER A 62 -16.43 -7.73 0.93
C SER A 62 -17.60 -8.30 0.13
N ILE A 63 -17.34 -9.20 -0.83
CA ILE A 63 -18.37 -9.88 -1.63
C ILE A 63 -19.27 -10.75 -0.74
N LEU A 64 -18.73 -11.36 0.32
CA LEU A 64 -19.49 -12.22 1.24
C LEU A 64 -20.47 -11.45 2.14
N PHE A 65 -20.45 -10.11 2.13
CA PHE A 65 -21.48 -9.30 2.80
C PHE A 65 -22.70 -8.99 1.92
N ILE A 66 -22.72 -9.42 0.66
CA ILE A 66 -23.92 -9.29 -0.18
C ILE A 66 -25.04 -10.15 0.44
N PRO A 67 -26.29 -9.65 0.54
CA PRO A 67 -27.40 -10.37 1.17
C PRO A 67 -27.65 -11.79 0.64
N CYS A 68 -27.22 -12.13 -0.58
CA CYS A 68 -27.34 -13.50 -1.09
C CYS A 68 -26.42 -14.52 -0.39
N PHE A 69 -25.45 -14.08 0.41
CA PHE A 69 -24.46 -14.91 1.11
C PHE A 69 -24.61 -14.87 2.65
N GLU A 70 -25.83 -14.72 3.18
CA GLU A 70 -26.09 -14.65 4.63
C GLU A 70 -25.40 -15.75 5.46
N ASN A 71 -25.34 -16.98 4.94
CA ASN A 71 -24.69 -18.10 5.62
C ASN A 71 -23.15 -17.99 5.71
N TYR A 72 -22.54 -17.09 4.95
CA TYR A 72 -21.08 -16.92 4.84
C TYR A 72 -20.57 -15.63 5.47
N VAL A 73 -21.43 -14.87 6.16
CA VAL A 73 -21.06 -13.58 6.78
C VAL A 73 -19.88 -13.72 7.74
N VAL A 74 -19.85 -14.77 8.57
CA VAL A 74 -18.74 -15.01 9.51
C VAL A 74 -17.41 -15.24 8.78
N ILE A 75 -17.44 -15.95 7.65
CA ILE A 75 -16.24 -16.15 6.81
C ILE A 75 -15.81 -14.81 6.20
N GLY A 76 -16.76 -14.00 5.72
CA GLY A 76 -16.52 -12.64 5.24
C GLY A 76 -15.83 -11.76 6.28
N LEU A 77 -16.33 -11.75 7.53
CA LEU A 77 -15.70 -11.03 8.65
C LEU A 77 -14.25 -11.48 8.88
N CYS A 78 -14.00 -12.80 8.90
CA CYS A 78 -12.65 -13.34 9.09
C CYS A 78 -11.70 -12.93 7.96
N LEU A 79 -12.16 -12.97 6.71
CA LEU A 79 -11.38 -12.53 5.55
C LEU A 79 -11.05 -11.04 5.62
N VAL A 80 -12.02 -10.18 5.94
CA VAL A 80 -11.79 -8.73 6.05
C VAL A 80 -10.83 -8.39 7.20
N ILE A 81 -10.96 -9.05 8.36
CA ILE A 81 -10.04 -8.84 9.49
C ILE A 81 -8.61 -9.26 9.10
N SER A 82 -8.46 -10.43 8.48
CA SER A 82 -7.15 -10.93 8.05
C SER A 82 -6.52 -10.04 6.98
N ALA A 83 -7.30 -9.65 5.97
CA ALA A 83 -6.89 -8.73 4.92
C ALA A 83 -6.41 -7.39 5.47
N SER A 84 -7.20 -6.79 6.35
CA SER A 84 -6.89 -5.49 6.95
C SER A 84 -5.64 -5.57 7.83
N SER A 85 -5.43 -6.68 8.53
CA SER A 85 -4.21 -6.92 9.32
C SER A 85 -2.96 -6.98 8.44
N VAL A 86 -3.03 -7.69 7.31
CA VAL A 86 -1.95 -7.76 6.32
C VAL A 86 -1.66 -6.38 5.73
N MET A 87 -2.70 -5.60 5.40
CA MET A 87 -2.54 -4.23 4.91
C MET A 87 -1.84 -3.34 5.94
N VAL A 88 -2.31 -3.32 7.19
CA VAL A 88 -1.72 -2.50 8.26
C VAL A 88 -0.24 -2.87 8.48
N ALA A 89 0.09 -4.16 8.50
CA ALA A 89 1.47 -4.62 8.61
C ALA A 89 2.33 -4.15 7.43
N ALA A 90 1.83 -4.29 6.19
CA ALA A 90 2.55 -3.85 4.99
C ALA A 90 2.78 -2.33 4.98
N GLN A 91 1.78 -1.52 5.33
CA GLN A 91 1.96 -0.06 5.38
C GLN A 91 2.87 0.37 6.53
N SER A 92 2.76 -0.26 7.70
CA SER A 92 3.65 0.01 8.84
C SER A 92 5.11 -0.29 8.48
N TRP A 93 5.35 -1.37 7.73
CA TRP A 93 6.67 -1.71 7.23
C TRP A 93 7.24 -0.67 6.26
N LYS A 94 6.42 -0.14 5.33
CA LYS A 94 6.84 0.94 4.42
C LYS A 94 7.19 2.23 5.17
N VAL A 95 6.36 2.62 6.14
CA VAL A 95 6.63 3.81 6.97
C VAL A 95 7.92 3.63 7.77
N TYR A 96 8.13 2.46 8.36
CA TYR A 96 9.37 2.14 9.06
C TYR A 96 10.61 2.26 8.15
N ARG A 97 10.55 1.66 6.96
CA ARG A 97 11.63 1.77 5.97
C ARG A 97 11.88 3.21 5.53
N ALA A 98 10.83 3.99 5.28
CA ALA A 98 10.95 5.38 4.88
C ALA A 98 11.71 6.18 5.95
N GLY A 99 11.43 5.95 7.25
CA GLY A 99 12.17 6.59 8.34
C GLY A 99 13.64 6.15 8.43
N CYS A 100 13.97 4.94 7.95
CA CYS A 100 15.32 4.41 7.89
C CYS A 100 16.05 4.70 6.56
N THR A 101 15.46 5.48 5.63
CA THR A 101 16.17 5.91 4.40
C THR A 101 16.66 7.34 4.50
N SER A 102 17.94 7.51 4.80
CA SER A 102 18.63 8.79 4.74
C SER A 102 19.07 9.09 3.31
N LEU A 103 18.81 10.31 2.84
CA LEU A 103 19.28 10.80 1.54
C LEU A 103 20.77 11.17 1.56
N THR A 104 21.29 11.52 2.74
CA THR A 104 22.65 12.03 2.89
C THR A 104 23.66 10.92 3.18
N ASP A 105 23.25 9.89 3.92
CA ASP A 105 24.12 8.79 4.32
C ASP A 105 23.41 7.45 4.10
N GLN A 106 23.81 6.71 3.06
CA GLN A 106 23.22 5.41 2.74
C GLN A 106 23.55 4.33 3.77
N LEU A 107 24.59 4.52 4.59
CA LEU A 107 25.01 3.56 5.61
C LEU A 107 24.31 3.79 6.96
N ASP A 108 23.65 4.93 7.17
CA ASP A 108 22.86 5.16 8.39
C ASP A 108 21.50 4.45 8.30
N HIS A 109 21.35 3.40 9.12
CA HIS A 109 20.12 2.61 9.25
C HIS A 109 19.24 3.05 10.42
N ARG A 110 19.58 4.16 11.10
CA ARG A 110 18.78 4.65 12.20
C ARG A 110 17.48 5.27 11.69
N PHE A 111 16.42 5.07 12.46
CA PHE A 111 15.13 5.67 12.17
C PHE A 111 15.18 7.16 12.54
N HIS A 112 14.97 8.03 11.54
CA HIS A 112 14.88 9.47 11.73
C HIS A 112 13.56 10.00 11.18
N PHE A 113 12.83 10.75 11.99
CA PHE A 113 11.55 11.34 11.56
C PHE A 113 11.70 12.31 10.40
N VAL A 114 12.85 13.00 10.29
CA VAL A 114 13.14 13.92 9.17
C VAL A 114 13.08 13.18 7.83
N ASN A 115 13.51 11.92 7.79
CA ASN A 115 13.49 11.11 6.56
C ASN A 115 12.07 10.85 6.05
N LEU A 116 11.07 10.76 6.95
CA LEU A 116 9.67 10.55 6.57
C LEU A 116 9.11 11.74 5.77
N PHE A 117 9.59 12.95 6.04
CA PHE A 117 9.09 14.16 5.39
C PHE A 117 9.70 14.41 4.01
N ASN A 118 10.74 13.67 3.61
CA ASN A 118 11.35 13.78 2.30
C ASN A 118 10.39 13.40 1.16
N ASP A 119 9.43 12.50 1.43
CA ASP A 119 8.37 12.13 0.49
C ASP A 119 7.01 12.10 1.19
N ILE A 120 6.49 13.31 1.47
CA ILE A 120 5.22 13.49 2.19
C ILE A 120 4.04 12.82 1.48
N SER A 121 4.06 12.70 0.14
CA SER A 121 2.96 12.09 -0.61
C SER A 121 2.93 10.57 -0.42
N CYS A 122 4.09 9.90 -0.44
CA CYS A 122 4.17 8.48 -0.06
C CYS A 122 3.72 8.27 1.39
N LEU A 123 4.22 9.12 2.31
CA LEU A 123 3.87 9.01 3.73
C LEU A 123 2.36 9.14 3.95
N LEU A 124 1.70 10.14 3.35
CA LEU A 124 0.26 10.33 3.48
C LEU A 124 -0.54 9.15 2.89
N MET A 125 -0.11 8.63 1.74
CA MET A 125 -0.72 7.46 1.12
C MET A 125 -0.68 6.25 2.08
N ASP A 126 0.49 5.96 2.65
CA ASP A 126 0.70 4.82 3.54
C ASP A 126 -0.02 4.99 4.88
N ILE A 127 -0.01 6.20 5.47
CA ILE A 127 -0.74 6.52 6.71
C ILE A 127 -2.24 6.36 6.48
N PHE A 128 -2.81 6.94 5.42
CA PHE A 128 -4.24 6.83 5.16
C PHE A 128 -4.65 5.39 4.87
N SER A 129 -3.86 4.63 4.12
CA SER A 129 -4.13 3.21 3.89
C SER A 129 -4.05 2.39 5.19
N GLY A 130 -3.05 2.66 6.03
CA GLY A 130 -2.89 2.00 7.33
C GLY A 130 -4.03 2.32 8.30
N LEU A 131 -4.43 3.60 8.40
CA LEU A 131 -5.58 4.01 9.20
C LEU A 131 -6.86 3.38 8.68
N GLY A 132 -7.07 3.37 7.36
CA GLY A 132 -8.19 2.68 6.72
C GLY A 132 -8.29 1.23 7.18
N GLY A 133 -7.20 0.47 7.05
CA GLY A 133 -7.13 -0.92 7.53
C GLY A 133 -7.39 -1.05 9.03
N ALA A 134 -6.82 -0.18 9.87
CA ALA A 134 -7.03 -0.22 11.31
C ALA A 134 -8.50 0.01 11.71
N PHE A 135 -9.18 0.99 11.09
CA PHE A 135 -10.61 1.22 11.28
C PHE A 135 -11.44 0.01 10.86
N PHE A 136 -11.09 -0.67 9.77
CA PHE A 136 -11.75 -1.90 9.36
C PHE A 136 -11.51 -3.05 10.33
N ILE A 137 -10.30 -3.23 10.87
CA ILE A 137 -10.05 -4.26 11.90
C ILE A 137 -10.97 -4.01 13.10
N VAL A 138 -10.96 -2.80 13.65
CA VAL A 138 -11.75 -2.47 14.85
C VAL A 138 -13.25 -2.56 14.57
N GLY A 139 -13.73 -1.96 13.48
CA GLY A 139 -15.14 -1.97 13.09
C GLY A 139 -15.67 -3.39 12.80
N THR A 140 -14.89 -4.20 12.07
CA THR A 140 -15.27 -5.58 11.72
C THR A 140 -15.27 -6.51 12.93
N ASN A 141 -14.35 -6.32 13.88
CA ASN A 141 -14.35 -7.09 15.12
C ASN A 141 -15.65 -6.90 15.92
N PHE A 142 -16.21 -5.69 15.94
CA PHE A 142 -17.49 -5.42 16.62
C PHE A 142 -18.71 -6.06 15.93
N PHE A 143 -18.59 -6.49 14.67
CA PHE A 143 -19.63 -7.28 13.99
C PHE A 143 -19.56 -8.78 14.32
N LEU A 144 -18.56 -9.24 15.07
CA LEU A 144 -18.50 -10.64 15.48
C LEU A 144 -19.68 -10.99 16.40
N PRO A 145 -20.24 -12.22 16.31
CA PRO A 145 -21.41 -12.62 17.10
C PRO A 145 -21.26 -12.42 18.61
N GLN A 146 -20.04 -12.54 19.13
CA GLN A 146 -19.72 -12.35 20.56
C GLN A 146 -19.92 -10.91 21.06
N TYR A 147 -19.86 -9.91 20.18
CA TYR A 147 -20.05 -8.49 20.52
C TYR A 147 -21.38 -7.93 20.02
N TYR A 148 -22.18 -8.76 19.36
CA TYR A 148 -23.48 -8.37 18.83
C TYR A 148 -24.46 -8.12 19.98
N THR A 149 -24.66 -6.85 20.32
CA THR A 149 -25.71 -6.45 21.26
C THR A 149 -26.99 -6.16 20.47
N ASN A 150 -28.13 -6.69 20.89
CA ASN A 150 -29.45 -6.43 20.25
C ASN A 150 -29.92 -4.96 20.39
N SER A 151 -29.03 -4.03 20.74
CA SER A 151 -29.34 -2.62 20.86
C SER A 151 -29.18 -1.93 19.50
N PRO A 152 -30.09 -1.01 19.10
CA PRO A 152 -29.96 -0.24 17.86
C PRO A 152 -28.64 0.56 17.79
N PHE A 153 -28.13 0.98 18.95
CA PHE A 153 -26.85 1.68 19.08
C PHE A 153 -25.64 0.78 18.83
N GLY A 154 -25.79 -0.54 18.95
CA GLY A 154 -24.75 -1.54 18.75
C GLY A 154 -24.27 -1.64 17.31
N ASN A 155 -25.17 -1.50 16.32
CA ASN A 155 -24.82 -1.69 14.91
C ASN A 155 -24.34 -0.39 14.21
N ASN A 156 -24.77 0.78 14.67
CA ASN A 156 -24.41 2.05 14.03
C ASN A 156 -22.93 2.44 14.26
N ARG A 157 -22.38 2.11 15.42
CA ARG A 157 -20.98 2.41 15.77
C ARG A 157 -19.96 1.65 14.90
N PRO A 158 -20.03 0.31 14.76
CA PRO A 158 -19.09 -0.42 13.91
C PRO A 158 -19.24 -0.08 12.43
N ALA A 159 -20.47 0.17 11.96
CA ALA A 159 -20.71 0.67 10.62
C ALA A 159 -20.03 2.04 10.41
N GLY A 160 -20.14 2.95 11.38
CA GLY A 160 -19.47 4.25 11.37
C GLY A 160 -17.93 4.12 11.29
N LEU A 161 -17.33 3.19 12.03
CA LEU A 161 -15.90 2.92 11.96
C LEU A 161 -15.48 2.41 10.57
N CYS A 162 -16.23 1.48 9.98
CA CYS A 162 -15.96 0.97 8.64
C CYS A 162 -16.12 2.08 7.58
N LEU A 163 -17.09 2.99 7.76
CA LEU A 163 -17.26 4.15 6.89
C LEU A 163 -16.07 5.11 6.98
N CYS A 164 -15.60 5.42 8.20
CA CYS A 164 -14.38 6.20 8.40
C CYS A 164 -13.18 5.54 7.72
N GLY A 165 -13.02 4.22 7.86
CA GLY A 165 -11.97 3.46 7.17
C GLY A 165 -12.05 3.59 5.64
N SER A 166 -13.26 3.56 5.08
CA SER A 166 -13.51 3.75 3.64
C SER A 166 -13.12 5.15 3.16
N VAL A 167 -13.39 6.19 3.96
CA VAL A 167 -12.95 7.57 3.67
C VAL A 167 -11.43 7.63 3.62
N PHE A 168 -10.73 7.02 4.58
CA PHE A 168 -9.26 6.99 4.58
C PHE A 168 -8.68 6.27 3.36
N PHE A 169 -9.23 5.11 2.97
CA PHE A 169 -8.80 4.45 1.73
C PHE A 169 -9.04 5.32 0.48
N THR A 170 -10.17 6.02 0.44
CA THR A 170 -10.47 6.95 -0.66
C THR A 170 -9.45 8.09 -0.70
N LEU A 171 -9.11 8.68 0.44
CA LEU A 171 -8.07 9.72 0.54
C LEU A 171 -6.69 9.20 0.10
N SER A 172 -6.33 7.97 0.49
CA SER A 172 -5.10 7.31 0.01
C SER A 172 -5.08 7.21 -1.52
N GLY A 173 -6.21 6.79 -2.13
CA GLY A 173 -6.37 6.75 -3.59
C GLY A 173 -6.27 8.12 -4.26
N VAL A 174 -6.82 9.17 -3.65
CA VAL A 174 -6.68 10.56 -4.14
C VAL A 174 -5.22 10.99 -4.13
N VAL A 175 -4.47 10.69 -3.05
CA VAL A 175 -3.04 11.02 -2.95
C VAL A 175 -2.23 10.26 -4.01
N VAL A 176 -2.53 8.99 -4.28
CA VAL A 176 -1.90 8.20 -5.36
C VAL A 176 -2.11 8.88 -6.71
N ASN A 177 -3.35 9.25 -7.02
CA ASN A 177 -3.67 9.93 -8.28
C ASN A 177 -2.97 11.28 -8.38
N TYR A 178 -2.99 12.08 -7.31
CA TYR A 178 -2.30 13.36 -7.25
C TYR A 178 -0.80 13.22 -7.53
N ARG A 179 -0.12 12.27 -6.86
CA ARG A 179 1.30 11.98 -7.09
C ARG A 179 1.55 11.62 -8.56
N HIS A 180 0.73 10.74 -9.12
CA HIS A 180 0.87 10.25 -10.50
C HIS A 180 0.76 11.38 -11.53
N TYR A 181 -0.20 12.30 -11.37
CA TYR A 181 -0.44 13.36 -12.35
C TYR A 181 0.44 14.62 -12.16
N TYR A 182 0.80 14.96 -10.92
CA TYR A 182 1.42 16.26 -10.63
C TYR A 182 2.87 16.21 -10.15
N LEU A 183 3.31 15.11 -9.53
CA LEU A 183 4.65 15.04 -8.94
C LEU A 183 5.65 14.26 -9.80
N VAL A 184 5.19 13.25 -10.54
CA VAL A 184 6.04 12.51 -11.47
C VAL A 184 6.23 13.35 -12.73
N LYS A 185 7.22 14.25 -12.72
CA LYS A 185 7.60 15.02 -13.92
C LYS A 185 8.32 14.10 -14.91
N PRO A 186 7.96 14.07 -16.20
CA PRO A 186 8.64 13.24 -17.19
C PRO A 186 10.11 13.68 -17.33
N ARG A 187 11.06 12.79 -17.01
CA ARG A 187 12.52 13.03 -17.12
C ARG A 187 13.03 13.17 -18.56
N ASP A 188 12.20 12.89 -19.56
CA ASP A 188 12.67 12.70 -20.95
C ASP A 188 12.63 13.97 -21.82
N GLN A 189 12.16 15.11 -21.32
CA GLN A 189 12.04 16.32 -22.17
C GLN A 189 13.33 17.12 -22.35
N ASP A 190 14.39 16.85 -21.58
CA ASP A 190 15.63 17.64 -21.65
C ASP A 190 16.70 17.03 -22.59
N SER A 191 16.42 15.89 -23.23
CA SER A 191 17.42 15.15 -24.04
C SER A 191 17.38 15.40 -25.55
N HIS A 192 16.50 16.30 -26.03
CA HIS A 192 16.33 16.56 -27.48
C HIS A 192 16.58 18.01 -27.93
N THR A 193 17.18 18.85 -27.09
CA THR A 193 17.75 20.13 -27.54
C THR A 193 19.26 20.02 -27.66
N VAL A 194 19.73 19.38 -28.74
CA VAL A 194 21.09 19.52 -29.28
C VAL A 194 20.98 19.69 -30.78
#